data_AF-A0A6F8XE34-F1
#
_entry.id   AF-A0A6F8XE34-F1
#
_cell.length_a   1.000
_cell.length_b   1.000
_cell.length_c   1.000
_cell.angle_alpha   90.00
_cell.angle_beta   90.00
_cell.angle_gamma   90.00
#
_symmetry.space_group_name_H-M   'P 1'
#
loop_
_entity.id
_entity.type
_entity.pdbx_description
1 polymer ?
#
loop_
_entity_poly.entity_id
_entity_poly.type
_entity_poly.pdbx_seq_one_letter_code
_entity_poly.pdbx_strand_id
1 'polypeptide(L)'
;MSELLHRYAHARAGDKGDRLSLGVFVYQEDHYAWLVEQLSEPNVAALFEHRGVSHVTRYLLPHLKGVNLVLDDALQGGVNGALNLDGHGKTLSALLLSMQVTPPT
;
A
#
# COMPACT_ATOMS: atom_id res chain seq x y z
N MET A 1 -13.75 -17.12 -1.74
CA MET A 1 -12.58 -17.31 -0.83
C MET A 1 -11.72 -16.06 -0.96
N SER A 2 -11.20 -15.49 0.13
CA SER A 2 -10.27 -14.36 0.01
C SER A 2 -8.92 -14.85 -0.51
N GLU A 3 -8.25 -14.02 -1.29
CA GLU A 3 -6.90 -14.26 -1.79
C GLU A 3 -5.98 -13.10 -1.42
N LEU A 4 -4.67 -13.28 -1.59
CA LEU A 4 -3.71 -12.21 -1.32
C LEU A 4 -3.55 -11.29 -2.54
N LEU A 5 -3.44 -9.99 -2.29
CA LEU A 5 -3.23 -8.98 -3.33
C LEU A 5 -2.01 -9.27 -4.21
N HIS A 6 -0.96 -9.91 -3.67
CA HIS A 6 0.24 -10.29 -4.42
C HIS A 6 -0.03 -11.15 -5.66
N ARG A 7 -1.17 -11.84 -5.72
CA ARG A 7 -1.55 -12.68 -6.87
C ARG A 7 -1.97 -11.84 -8.08
N TYR A 8 -2.39 -10.60 -7.85
CA TYR A 8 -3.02 -9.74 -8.85
C TYR A 8 -2.22 -8.47 -9.16
N ALA A 9 -1.31 -8.07 -8.26
CA ALA A 9 -0.53 -6.85 -8.39
C ALA A 9 0.90 -7.01 -7.86
N HIS A 10 1.79 -6.12 -8.30
CA HIS A 10 3.07 -5.87 -7.68
C HIS A 10 3.09 -4.49 -7.02
N ALA A 11 3.96 -4.30 -6.04
CA ALA A 11 4.11 -3.03 -5.33
C ALA A 11 5.57 -2.64 -5.12
N ARG A 12 5.81 -1.34 -5.02
CA ARG A 12 7.11 -0.74 -4.69
C ARG A 12 6.90 0.30 -3.59
N ALA A 13 7.84 0.34 -2.64
CA ALA A 13 7.85 1.31 -1.55
C ALA A 13 8.90 2.40 -1.78
N GLY A 14 8.60 3.60 -1.29
CA GLY A 14 9.55 4.70 -1.14
C GLY A 14 9.23 5.54 0.09
N ASP A 15 10.26 6.12 0.70
CA ASP A 15 10.15 6.93 1.92
C ASP A 15 10.44 8.41 1.67
N LYS A 16 9.79 9.28 2.44
CA LYS A 16 10.15 10.70 2.55
C LYS A 16 9.85 11.22 3.95
N GLY A 17 10.87 11.29 4.80
CA GLY A 17 10.66 11.63 6.21
C GLY A 17 9.94 10.47 6.91
N ASP A 18 8.83 10.76 7.58
CA ASP A 18 7.96 9.73 8.20
C ASP A 18 6.82 9.25 7.28
N ARG A 19 6.85 9.67 6.02
CA ARG A 19 5.82 9.33 5.03
C ARG A 19 6.27 8.15 4.18
N LEU A 20 5.36 7.20 4.02
CA LEU A 20 5.50 6.05 3.14
C LEU A 20 4.71 6.27 1.86
N SER A 21 5.32 6.00 0.71
CA SER A 21 4.66 5.93 -0.60
C SER A 21 4.66 4.49 -1.10
N LEU A 22 3.51 3.99 -1.52
CA LEU A 22 3.34 2.65 -2.08
C LEU A 22 2.71 2.75 -3.47
N GLY A 23 3.50 2.47 -4.50
CA GLY A 23 3.01 2.33 -5.87
C GLY A 23 2.60 0.89 -6.12
N VAL A 24 1.35 0.67 -6.53
CA VAL A 24 0.75 -0.65 -6.79
C VAL A 24 0.21 -0.70 -8.21
N PHE A 25 0.56 -1.75 -8.94
CA PHE A 25 0.18 -1.92 -10.34
C PHE A 25 -0.30 -3.35 -10.58
N VAL A 26 -1.42 -3.49 -11.29
CA VAL A 26 -1.99 -4.81 -11.63
C VAL A 26 -1.13 -5.53 -12.67
N TYR A 27 -1.12 -6.86 -12.62
CA TYR A 27 -0.50 -7.65 -13.69
C TYR A 27 -1.37 -7.70 -14.95
N GLN A 28 -2.69 -7.62 -14.80
CA GLN A 28 -3.67 -7.64 -15.89
C GLN A 28 -4.46 -6.34 -15.85
N GLU A 29 -4.49 -5.59 -16.95
CA GLU A 29 -5.07 -4.24 -16.97
C GLU A 29 -6.56 -4.21 -16.59
N ASP A 30 -7.31 -5.26 -16.90
CA ASP A 30 -8.74 -5.38 -16.60
C ASP A 30 -9.02 -5.43 -15.09
N HIS A 31 -8.03 -5.78 -14.28
CA HIS A 31 -8.15 -5.76 -12.81
C HIS A 31 -8.05 -4.34 -12.23
N TYR A 32 -7.82 -3.30 -13.03
CA TYR A 32 -7.58 -1.95 -12.50
C TYR A 32 -8.76 -1.42 -11.67
N ALA A 33 -10.00 -1.52 -12.18
CA ALA A 33 -11.18 -1.05 -11.45
C ALA A 33 -11.33 -1.78 -10.11
N TRP A 34 -11.15 -3.11 -10.13
CA TRP A 34 -11.11 -3.94 -8.94
C TRP A 34 -10.02 -3.52 -7.94
N LEU A 35 -8.80 -3.23 -8.42
CA LEU A 35 -7.70 -2.78 -7.56
C LEU A 35 -8.07 -1.49 -6.84
N VAL A 36 -8.70 -0.55 -7.54
CA VAL A 36 -9.17 0.71 -6.97
C VAL A 36 -10.22 0.48 -5.89
N GLU A 37 -11.11 -0.51 -6.04
CA GLU A 37 -12.08 -0.84 -4.98
C GLU A 37 -11.41 -1.46 -3.75
N GLN A 38 -10.51 -2.43 -3.96
CA GLN A 38 -9.83 -3.13 -2.86
C GLN A 38 -8.92 -2.19 -2.06
N LEU A 39 -8.14 -1.33 -2.75
CA LEU A 39 -7.23 -0.36 -2.14
C LEU A 39 -7.96 0.93 -1.75
N SER A 40 -9.04 0.83 -0.98
CA SER A 40 -9.67 2.00 -0.35
C SER A 40 -8.80 2.57 0.78
N GLU A 41 -8.86 3.87 1.00
CA GLU A 41 -8.12 4.52 2.11
C GLU A 41 -8.43 3.87 3.48
N PRO A 42 -9.69 3.53 3.81
CA PRO A 42 -9.99 2.83 5.07
C PRO A 42 -9.36 1.44 5.17
N ASN A 43 -9.37 0.65 4.09
CA ASN A 43 -8.78 -0.70 4.10
C ASN A 43 -7.26 -0.63 4.31
N VAL A 44 -6.60 0.31 3.63
CA VAL A 44 -5.16 0.53 3.76
C VAL A 44 -4.84 1.07 5.16
N ALA A 45 -5.63 2.00 5.68
CA ALA A 45 -5.46 2.52 7.04
C ALA A 45 -5.55 1.40 8.09
N ALA A 46 -6.56 0.52 7.98
CA ALA A 46 -6.74 -0.61 8.88
C ALA A 46 -5.55 -1.59 8.84
N LEU A 47 -5.01 -1.89 7.65
CA LEU A 47 -3.84 -2.75 7.51
C LEU A 47 -2.59 -2.16 8.21
N PHE A 48 -2.45 -0.83 8.19
CA PHE A 48 -1.31 -0.10 8.73
C PHE A 48 -1.54 0.48 10.14
N GLU A 49 -2.70 0.21 10.76
CA GLU A 49 -3.07 0.76 12.08
C GLU A 49 -2.03 0.44 13.15
N HIS A 50 -1.51 -0.80 13.16
CA HIS A 50 -0.47 -1.24 14.10
C HIS A 50 0.86 -0.45 13.99
N ARG A 51 1.06 0.31 12.90
CA ARG A 51 2.21 1.19 12.71
C ARG A 51 1.94 2.64 13.12
N GLY A 52 0.69 2.99 13.46
CA GLY A 52 0.30 4.33 13.87
C GLY A 52 0.02 5.27 12.70
N VAL A 53 -0.40 4.75 11.53
CA VAL A 53 -0.73 5.60 10.39
C VAL A 53 -1.84 6.59 10.75
N SER A 54 -1.61 7.88 10.52
CA SER A 54 -2.55 8.94 10.89
C SER A 54 -3.49 9.31 9.74
N HIS A 55 -3.00 9.16 8.50
CA HIS A 55 -3.73 9.52 7.30
C HIS A 55 -3.25 8.71 6.09
N VAL A 56 -4.19 8.37 5.21
CA VAL A 56 -3.91 7.69 3.94
C VAL A 56 -4.52 8.51 2.81
N THR A 57 -3.71 8.89 1.83
CA THR A 57 -4.18 9.52 0.59
C THR A 57 -3.98 8.60 -0.59
N ARG A 58 -5.02 8.43 -1.39
CA ARG A 58 -4.97 7.61 -2.60
C ARG A 58 -4.93 8.44 -3.87
N TYR A 59 -3.92 8.20 -4.69
CA TYR A 59 -3.75 8.79 -6.01
C TYR A 59 -3.97 7.72 -7.09
N LEU A 60 -4.98 7.92 -7.92
CA LEU A 60 -5.29 7.01 -9.02
C LEU A 60 -4.39 7.31 -10.24
N LEU A 61 -3.85 6.25 -10.85
CA LEU A 61 -3.02 6.32 -12.05
C LEU A 61 -3.69 5.54 -13.19
N PRO A 62 -4.82 6.00 -13.74
CA PRO A 62 -5.63 5.22 -14.69
C PRO A 62 -4.92 4.86 -15.99
N HIS A 63 -4.00 5.72 -16.46
CA HIS A 63 -3.20 5.44 -17.66
C HIS A 63 -2.06 4.44 -17.43
N LEU A 64 -1.71 4.18 -16.17
CA LEU A 64 -0.69 3.20 -15.77
C LEU A 64 -1.31 1.97 -15.12
N LYS A 65 -2.66 1.90 -15.04
CA LYS A 65 -3.39 0.82 -14.37
C LYS A 65 -2.91 0.59 -12.93
N GLY A 66 -2.63 1.68 -12.22
CA GLY A 66 -2.05 1.63 -10.89
C GLY A 66 -2.65 2.62 -9.91
N VAL A 67 -2.21 2.48 -8.67
CA VAL A 67 -2.57 3.35 -7.54
C VAL A 67 -1.29 3.69 -6.80
N ASN A 68 -1.11 4.97 -6.45
CA ASN A 68 -0.11 5.37 -5.47
C ASN A 68 -0.81 5.74 -4.16
N LEU A 69 -0.40 5.08 -3.08
CA LEU A 69 -0.89 5.34 -1.73
C LEU A 69 0.20 6.11 -0.98
N VAL A 70 -0.20 7.18 -0.30
CA VAL A 70 0.68 7.95 0.57
C VAL A 70 0.15 7.84 1.99
N LEU A 71 0.98 7.31 2.89
CA LEU A 71 0.64 7.04 4.28
C LEU A 71 1.50 7.93 5.18
N ASP A 72 0.86 8.74 6.00
CA ASP A 72 1.51 9.61 6.98
C ASP A 72 1.80 8.86 8.29
N ASP A 73 2.97 9.10 8.87
CA ASP A 73 3.46 8.53 10.14
C ASP A 73 3.65 7.00 10.15
N ALA A 74 3.60 6.36 8.98
CA ALA A 74 3.71 4.91 8.84
C ALA A 74 5.11 4.34 9.12
N LEU A 75 6.14 5.19 9.16
CA LEU A 75 7.54 4.79 9.37
C LEU A 75 7.98 4.93 10.84
N GLN A 76 7.10 5.41 11.72
CA GLN A 76 7.30 5.53 13.18
C GLN A 76 8.48 6.44 13.54
N GLY A 77 8.53 7.64 12.96
CA GLY A 77 9.60 8.62 13.12
C GLY A 77 10.63 8.64 11.98
N GLY A 78 10.39 7.85 10.91
CA GLY A 78 11.27 7.74 9.75
C GLY A 78 12.69 7.27 10.06
N VAL A 79 13.59 7.31 9.08
CA VAL A 79 14.95 6.74 9.15
C VAL A 79 15.76 7.18 10.38
N ASN A 80 15.60 8.42 10.81
CA ASN A 80 16.39 8.99 11.92
C ASN A 80 15.72 8.82 13.29
N GLY A 81 14.43 8.48 13.35
CA GLY A 81 13.65 8.39 14.60
C GLY A 81 13.07 7.01 14.87
N ALA A 82 13.03 6.13 13.87
CA ALA A 82 12.45 4.81 13.97
C ALA A 82 13.34 3.87 14.78
N LEU A 83 12.74 3.19 15.76
CA LEU A 83 13.35 2.09 16.50
C LEU A 83 13.10 0.71 15.84
N ASN A 84 12.34 0.69 14.74
CA ASN A 84 12.02 -0.53 14.01
C ASN A 84 13.13 -0.92 13.02
N LEU A 85 13.10 -2.17 12.56
CA LEU A 85 14.12 -2.73 11.66
C LEU A 85 14.04 -2.16 10.23
N ASP A 86 12.89 -1.63 9.81
CA ASP A 86 12.63 -1.17 8.45
C ASP A 86 12.21 0.32 8.45
N GLY A 87 13.09 1.18 8.95
CA GLY A 87 12.84 2.63 9.04
C GLY A 87 12.67 3.32 7.68
N HIS A 88 13.08 2.67 6.58
CA HIS A 88 12.81 3.10 5.20
C HIS A 88 11.51 2.53 4.63
N GLY A 89 10.85 1.61 5.34
CA GLY A 89 9.59 1.00 4.91
C GLY A 89 9.69 0.15 3.64
N LYS A 90 10.86 -0.36 3.27
CA LYS A 90 11.05 -1.10 2.00
C LYS A 90 10.21 -2.37 1.97
N THR A 91 10.08 -3.04 3.11
CA THR A 91 9.31 -4.27 3.28
C THR A 91 7.80 -4.02 3.37
N LEU A 92 7.37 -2.78 3.59
CA LEU A 92 5.95 -2.44 3.74
C LEU A 92 5.15 -2.58 2.44
N SER A 93 5.82 -2.63 1.29
CA SER A 93 5.21 -3.08 0.03
C SER A 93 4.75 -4.54 0.11
N ALA A 94 5.53 -5.43 0.75
CA ALA A 94 5.13 -6.82 0.96
C ALA A 94 3.98 -6.94 1.98
N LEU A 95 3.97 -6.08 3.02
CA LEU A 95 2.83 -5.98 3.94
C LEU A 95 1.54 -5.63 3.17
N LEU A 96 1.57 -4.60 2.31
CA LEU A 96 0.42 -4.26 1.48
C LEU A 96 0.01 -5.41 0.55
N LEU A 97 0.97 -6.07 -0.09
CA LEU A 97 0.69 -7.22 -0.97
C LEU A 97 0.15 -8.45 -0.22
N SER A 98 0.29 -8.51 1.11
CA SER A 98 -0.33 -9.52 1.95
C SER A 98 -1.79 -9.20 2.35
N MET A 99 -2.33 -8.06 1.92
CA MET A 99 -3.73 -7.70 2.14
C MET A 99 -4.64 -8.76 1.53
N GLN A 100 -5.60 -9.24 2.32
CA GLN A 100 -6.68 -10.12 1.85
C GLN A 100 -7.64 -9.33 0.98
N VAL A 101 -7.93 -9.85 -0.20
CA VAL A 101 -8.82 -9.26 -1.20
C VAL A 101 -9.83 -10.28 -1.70
N THR A 102 -10.99 -9.81 -2.14
CA THR A 102 -11.91 -10.66 -2.92
C THR A 102 -11.32 -10.82 -4.32
N PRO A 103 -11.24 -12.03 -4.90
CA PRO A 103 -10.78 -12.21 -6.28
C PRO A 103 -11.57 -11.36 -7.29
N PRO A 104 -10.94 -10.82 -8.34
CA PRO A 104 -11.65 -10.16 -9.42
C PRO A 104 -12.57 -11.17 -10.13
N THR A 105 -13.77 -10.71 -10.53
CA THR A 105 -14.74 -11.49 -11.34
C THR A 105 -14.35 -11.57 -12.79
#